data_AF-A0A3L9MED9-F1
#
_entry.id   AF-A0A3L9MED9-F1
#
_cell.length_a   1.000
_cell.length_b   1.000
_cell.length_c   1.000
_cell.angle_alpha   90.00
_cell.angle_beta   90.00
_cell.angle_gamma   90.00
#
_symmetry.space_group_name_H-M   'P 1'
#
loop_
_entity.id
_entity.type
_entity.pdbx_description
1 polymer ?
#
loop_
_entity_poly.entity_id
_entity_poly.type
_entity_poly.pdbx_seq_one_letter_code
_entity_poly.pdbx_strand_id
1 'polypeptide(L)'
;MSSDRRIPSLTPCAGRCSTVFGDLVCRGCRRFNHEVIQWNTYNPEQRLAVWRRLDAQLDQILVPLLPDADLQHVEGFIHSRHIRILDTASAGRKLYHALKLCEKNKQLAHDSGLGVADKQVKPIWDEFERRVLALAKASYELAWLRANGISHNLMRLLEEDDD
;
A
#
# COMPACT_ATOMS: atom_id res chain seq x y z
N MET A 1 0.21 19.38 -19.74
CA MET A 1 1.47 19.37 -18.95
C MET A 1 1.53 18.04 -18.21
N SER A 2 2.38 17.11 -18.65
CA SER A 2 2.33 15.69 -18.23
C SER A 2 2.59 15.54 -16.72
N SER A 3 1.58 15.00 -16.04
CA SER A 3 1.55 14.59 -14.64
C SER A 3 2.51 13.43 -14.31
N ASP A 4 3.17 12.82 -15.31
CA ASP A 4 4.06 11.66 -15.14
C ASP A 4 5.40 12.01 -14.47
N ARG A 5 5.79 13.29 -14.42
CA ARG A 5 7.10 13.71 -13.90
C ARG A 5 7.23 13.69 -12.37
N ARG A 6 6.19 13.33 -11.61
CA ARG A 6 6.22 13.32 -10.12
C ARG A 6 6.32 11.94 -9.47
N ILE A 7 6.41 10.87 -10.24
CA ILE A 7 6.75 9.53 -9.76
C ILE A 7 8.26 9.32 -9.42
N PRO A 8 9.26 10.03 -10.01
CA PRO A 8 10.67 9.58 -9.94
C PRO A 8 11.30 9.48 -8.54
N SER A 9 10.82 10.23 -7.54
CA SER A 9 11.46 10.28 -6.21
C SER A 9 10.63 9.73 -5.06
N LEU A 10 9.31 9.55 -5.24
CA LEU A 10 8.44 9.04 -4.18
C LEU A 10 8.50 7.51 -4.19
N THR A 11 9.06 6.94 -3.11
CA THR A 11 9.05 5.50 -2.87
C THR A 11 7.96 5.15 -1.87
N PRO A 12 7.22 4.03 -2.06
CA PRO A 12 6.23 3.58 -1.07
C PRO A 12 6.89 3.01 0.20
N CYS A 13 8.22 3.08 0.33
CA CYS A 13 8.94 2.55 1.47
C CYS A 13 8.58 3.28 2.78
N ALA A 14 8.36 2.51 3.84
CA ALA A 14 8.09 3.02 5.17
C ALA A 14 9.37 3.19 6.03
N GLY A 15 10.57 2.99 5.46
CA GLY A 15 11.85 3.09 6.17
C GLY A 15 12.23 1.89 7.04
N ARG A 16 11.36 0.87 7.12
CA ARG A 16 11.64 -0.42 7.78
C ARG A 16 11.31 -1.56 6.83
N CYS A 17 12.32 -2.36 6.49
CA CYS A 17 12.14 -3.49 5.60
C CYS A 17 12.25 -4.80 6.37
N SER A 18 11.30 -5.71 6.16
CA SER A 18 11.33 -7.04 6.76
C SER A 18 11.76 -8.14 5.78
N THR A 19 11.89 -7.82 4.48
CA THR A 19 12.34 -8.78 3.46
C THR A 19 13.79 -9.20 3.66
N VAL A 20 14.60 -8.38 4.35
CA VAL A 20 15.96 -8.74 4.79
C VAL A 20 15.97 -9.92 5.76
N PHE A 21 14.84 -10.21 6.42
CA PHE A 21 14.66 -11.35 7.31
C PHE A 21 13.92 -12.53 6.64
N GLY A 22 13.76 -12.51 5.31
CA GLY A 22 13.13 -13.59 4.55
C GLY A 22 11.62 -13.45 4.30
N ASP A 23 10.99 -12.34 4.68
CA ASP A 23 9.58 -12.13 4.36
C ASP A 23 9.36 -11.96 2.84
N LEU A 24 8.41 -12.71 2.28
CA LEU A 24 7.97 -12.56 0.88
C LEU A 24 7.21 -11.26 0.64
N VAL A 25 6.52 -10.75 1.67
CA VAL A 25 5.78 -9.48 1.66
C VAL A 25 6.26 -8.61 2.80
N CYS A 26 6.72 -7.40 2.49
CA CYS A 26 7.27 -6.48 3.48
C CYS A 26 6.21 -6.04 4.49
N ARG A 27 6.46 -6.21 5.79
CA ARG A 27 5.57 -5.76 6.87
C ARG A 27 5.44 -4.24 6.99
N GLY A 28 6.37 -3.47 6.42
CA GLY A 28 6.30 -2.01 6.43
C GLY A 28 5.52 -1.45 5.25
N CYS A 29 6.04 -1.69 4.04
CA CYS A 29 5.50 -1.07 2.81
C CYS A 29 4.53 -1.96 2.02
N ARG A 30 4.30 -3.21 2.45
CA ARG A 30 3.41 -4.19 1.80
C ARG A 30 3.76 -4.53 0.33
N ARG A 31 4.96 -4.11 -0.11
CA ARG A 31 5.57 -4.57 -1.36
C ARG A 31 6.01 -6.01 -1.26
N PHE A 32 6.02 -6.69 -2.39
CA PHE A 32 6.61 -8.01 -2.55
C PHE A 32 8.13 -7.93 -2.55
N ASN A 33 8.81 -9.00 -2.15
CA ASN A 33 10.27 -9.04 -2.04
C ASN A 33 10.97 -8.61 -3.34
N HIS A 34 10.53 -9.11 -4.50
CA HIS A 34 11.09 -8.80 -5.80
C HIS A 34 10.84 -7.34 -6.19
N GLU A 35 9.67 -6.77 -5.88
CA GLU A 35 9.38 -5.34 -6.09
C GLU A 35 10.30 -4.45 -5.24
N VAL A 36 10.70 -4.90 -4.04
CA VAL A 36 11.63 -4.16 -3.18
C VAL A 36 13.05 -4.22 -3.75
N ILE A 37 13.51 -5.41 -4.15
CA ILE A 37 14.87 -5.64 -4.66
C ILE A 37 15.09 -4.96 -6.02
N GLN A 38 14.10 -5.08 -6.92
CA GLN A 38 14.19 -4.62 -8.31
C GLN A 38 13.64 -3.21 -8.52
N TRP A 39 13.26 -2.48 -7.46
CA TRP A 39 12.60 -1.17 -7.59
C TRP A 39 13.33 -0.18 -8.52
N ASN A 40 14.66 -0.17 -8.46
CA ASN A 40 15.49 0.73 -9.27
C ASN A 40 15.49 0.36 -10.76
N THR A 41 15.24 -0.89 -11.10
CA THR A 41 15.19 -1.36 -12.49
C THR A 41 13.80 -1.20 -13.11
N TYR A 42 12.77 -0.91 -12.31
CA TYR A 42 11.40 -0.76 -12.81
C TYR A 42 11.23 0.52 -13.63
N ASN A 43 10.53 0.40 -14.75
CA ASN A 43 10.08 1.54 -15.55
C ASN A 43 8.93 2.29 -14.83
N PRO A 44 8.59 3.51 -15.27
CA PRO A 44 7.52 4.30 -14.65
C PRO A 44 6.17 3.56 -14.58
N GLU A 45 5.82 2.79 -15.60
CA GLU A 45 4.57 2.04 -15.69
C GLU A 45 4.51 0.92 -14.64
N GLN A 46 5.59 0.17 -14.47
CA GLN A 46 5.75 -0.86 -13.44
C GLN A 46 5.67 -0.26 -12.04
N ARG A 47 6.36 0.87 -11.81
CA ARG A 47 6.28 1.59 -10.52
C ARG A 47 4.85 2.04 -10.24
N LEU A 48 4.15 2.57 -11.24
CA LEU A 48 2.76 2.99 -11.12
C LEU A 48 1.82 1.81 -10.84
N ALA A 49 2.06 0.64 -11.45
CA ALA A 49 1.29 -0.57 -11.17
C ALA A 49 1.43 -1.01 -9.71
N VAL A 50 2.64 -0.97 -9.15
CA VAL A 50 2.88 -1.24 -7.71
C VAL A 50 2.14 -0.21 -6.85
N TRP A 51 2.22 1.08 -7.18
CA TRP A 51 1.50 2.13 -6.46
C TRP A 51 -0.02 1.90 -6.47
N ARG A 52 -0.62 1.66 -7.63
CA ARG A 52 -2.05 1.39 -7.78
C ARG A 52 -2.48 0.18 -6.95
N ARG A 53 -1.69 -0.89 -6.94
CA ARG A 53 -1.95 -2.08 -6.11
C ARG A 53 -1.96 -1.73 -4.62
N LEU A 54 -0.96 -0.98 -4.16
CA LEU A 54 -0.88 -0.57 -2.75
C LEU A 54 -2.02 0.37 -2.35
N ASP A 55 -2.40 1.32 -3.22
CA ASP A 55 -3.54 2.24 -3.00
C ASP A 55 -4.84 1.45 -2.88
N ALA A 56 -5.09 0.50 -3.80
CA ALA A 56 -6.28 -0.33 -3.75
C ALA A 56 -6.36 -1.17 -2.47
N GLN A 57 -5.23 -1.71 -1.99
CA GLN A 57 -5.18 -2.43 -0.71
C GLN A 57 -5.49 -1.52 0.48
N LEU A 58 -5.05 -0.26 0.44
CA LEU A 58 -5.38 0.72 1.48
C LEU A 58 -6.86 1.10 1.42
N ASP A 59 -7.41 1.36 0.24
CA ASP A 59 -8.82 1.69 0.06
C ASP A 59 -9.74 0.58 0.57
N GLN A 60 -9.42 -0.67 0.21
CA GLN A 60 -10.22 -1.83 0.61
C GLN A 60 -10.33 -2.01 2.13
N ILE A 61 -9.33 -1.55 2.88
CA ILE A 61 -9.30 -1.71 4.34
C ILE A 61 -9.70 -0.42 5.06
N LEU A 62 -9.07 0.71 4.75
CA LEU A 62 -9.21 1.94 5.53
C LEU A 62 -10.51 2.69 5.28
N VAL A 63 -11.02 2.70 4.04
CA VAL A 63 -12.30 3.37 3.73
C VAL A 63 -13.46 2.75 4.54
N PRO A 64 -13.66 1.43 4.59
CA PRO A 64 -14.71 0.84 5.43
C PRO A 64 -14.37 0.82 6.92
N LEU A 65 -13.08 0.88 7.30
CA LEU A 65 -12.67 0.88 8.72
C LEU A 65 -12.86 2.25 9.39
N LEU A 66 -12.92 3.33 8.61
CA LEU A 66 -13.07 4.71 9.06
C LEU A 66 -14.27 5.36 8.38
N PRO A 67 -15.51 4.91 8.65
CA PRO A 67 -16.71 5.40 7.96
C PRO A 67 -17.02 6.87 8.25
N ASP A 68 -16.62 7.36 9.43
CA ASP A 68 -16.91 8.73 9.89
C ASP A 68 -15.78 9.72 9.52
N ALA A 69 -14.83 9.32 8.68
CA ALA A 69 -13.72 10.18 8.30
C ALA A 69 -14.16 11.23 7.26
N ASP A 70 -13.84 12.50 7.55
CA ASP A 70 -13.99 13.61 6.61
C ASP A 70 -12.71 13.74 5.78
N LEU A 71 -12.78 13.33 4.51
CA LEU A 71 -11.63 13.37 3.60
C LEU A 71 -11.10 14.79 3.36
N GLN A 72 -11.97 15.81 3.35
CA GLN A 72 -11.53 17.18 3.13
C GLN A 72 -10.72 17.68 4.32
N HIS A 73 -11.17 17.36 5.54
CA HIS A 73 -10.42 17.67 6.75
C HIS A 73 -9.11 16.87 6.82
N VAL A 74 -9.14 15.56 6.52
CA VAL A 74 -7.94 14.71 6.45
C VAL A 74 -6.90 15.28 5.47
N GLU A 75 -7.33 15.75 4.30
CA GLU A 75 -6.44 16.42 3.36
C GLU A 75 -5.82 17.68 3.96
N GLY A 76 -6.63 18.57 4.56
CA GLY A 76 -6.12 19.75 5.26
C GLY A 76 -5.09 19.41 6.34
N PHE A 77 -5.36 18.36 7.12
CA PHE A 77 -4.46 17.86 8.15
C PHE A 77 -3.13 17.37 7.56
N ILE A 78 -3.15 16.55 6.50
CA ILE A 78 -1.95 16.06 5.82
C ILE A 78 -1.11 17.22 5.27
N HIS A 79 -1.75 18.21 4.64
CA HIS A 79 -1.08 19.39 4.09
C HIS A 79 -0.44 20.24 5.20
N SER A 80 -1.15 20.51 6.30
CA SER A 80 -0.62 21.26 7.45
C SER A 80 0.57 20.58 8.14
N ARG A 81 0.68 19.25 8.01
CA ARG A 81 1.79 18.45 8.55
C ARG A 81 2.90 18.21 7.53
N HIS A 82 2.85 18.85 6.35
CA HIS A 82 3.83 18.74 5.27
C HIS A 82 4.14 17.30 4.84
N ILE A 83 3.15 16.41 4.91
CA ILE A 83 3.29 15.01 4.48
C ILE A 83 3.23 14.97 2.95
N ARG A 84 4.27 14.40 2.32
CA ARG A 84 4.35 14.25 0.87
C ARG A 84 3.57 13.01 0.42
N ILE A 85 2.52 13.20 -0.36
CA ILE A 85 1.76 12.15 -1.05
C ILE A 85 1.68 12.45 -2.54
N LEU A 86 1.34 11.45 -3.36
CA LEU A 86 1.03 11.68 -4.77
C LEU A 86 -0.25 12.51 -4.90
N ASP A 87 -0.32 13.40 -5.88
CA ASP A 87 -1.56 14.16 -6.18
C ASP A 87 -2.74 13.23 -6.49
N THR A 88 -2.44 12.08 -7.12
CA THR A 88 -3.42 11.03 -7.45
C THR A 88 -3.60 10.01 -6.32
N ALA A 89 -3.15 10.32 -5.10
CA ALA A 89 -3.27 9.40 -3.97
C ALA A 89 -4.73 9.09 -3.67
N SER A 90 -5.01 7.81 -3.45
CA SER A 90 -6.35 7.34 -3.10
C SER A 90 -6.83 7.84 -1.73
N ALA A 91 -8.13 7.70 -1.47
CA ALA A 91 -8.73 8.04 -0.18
C ALA A 91 -8.07 7.25 0.96
N GLY A 92 -7.91 5.94 0.80
CA GLY A 92 -7.24 5.07 1.76
C GLY A 92 -5.79 5.46 2.01
N ARG A 93 -5.06 5.96 1.00
CA ARG A 93 -3.71 6.49 1.22
C ARG A 93 -3.70 7.75 2.07
N LYS A 94 -4.64 8.67 1.86
CA LYS A 94 -4.80 9.86 2.70
C LYS A 94 -5.11 9.46 4.14
N LEU A 95 -6.11 8.59 4.33
CA LEU A 95 -6.48 8.04 5.64
C LEU A 95 -5.29 7.34 6.33
N TYR A 96 -4.49 6.56 5.60
CA TYR A 96 -3.30 5.90 6.14
C TYR A 96 -2.30 6.89 6.74
N HIS A 97 -2.01 7.97 6.03
CA HIS A 97 -1.04 8.96 6.48
C HIS A 97 -1.52 9.71 7.72
N ALA A 98 -2.80 10.07 7.77
CA ALA A 98 -3.40 10.66 8.96
C ALA A 98 -3.39 9.69 10.15
N LEU A 99 -3.89 8.46 9.96
CA LEU A 99 -3.96 7.44 11.02
C LEU A 99 -2.57 7.09 11.56
N LYS A 100 -1.57 6.97 10.69
CA LYS A 100 -0.17 6.73 11.08
C LYS A 100 0.41 7.84 11.95
N LEU A 101 0.02 9.09 11.70
CA LEU A 101 0.46 10.21 12.51
C LEU A 101 -0.24 10.22 13.87
N CYS A 102 -1.54 9.91 13.90
CA CYS A 102 -2.31 9.76 15.13
C CYS A 102 -1.83 8.58 15.98
N GLU A 103 -1.36 7.47 15.38
CA GLU A 103 -0.82 6.33 16.13
C GLU A 103 0.39 6.74 16.97
N LYS A 104 1.26 7.57 16.40
CA LYS A 104 2.41 8.14 17.11
C LYS A 104 2.03 9.23 18.10
N ASN A 105 1.01 10.03 17.77
CA ASN A 105 0.56 11.19 18.53
C ASN A 105 -0.97 11.14 18.70
N LYS A 106 -1.45 10.38 19.68
CA LYS A 106 -2.89 10.08 19.86
C LYS A 106 -3.76 11.33 20.02
N GLN A 107 -3.21 12.38 20.65
CA GLN A 107 -3.86 13.68 20.83
C GLN A 107 -4.26 14.39 19.52
N LEU A 108 -3.67 13.98 18.39
CA LEU A 108 -4.00 14.54 17.07
C LEU A 108 -5.24 13.90 16.45
N ALA A 109 -5.85 12.88 17.08
CA ALA A 109 -6.99 12.16 16.50
C ALA A 109 -8.17 13.09 16.24
N HIS A 110 -8.50 13.97 17.18
CA HIS A 110 -9.56 14.96 17.05
C HIS A 110 -9.34 15.89 15.84
N ASP A 111 -8.12 16.40 15.66
CA ASP A 111 -7.78 17.37 14.61
C ASP A 111 -7.47 16.73 13.25
N SER A 112 -7.46 15.39 13.18
CA SER A 112 -7.05 14.67 11.98
C SER A 112 -8.16 14.52 10.93
N GLY A 113 -9.41 14.76 11.31
CA GLY A 113 -10.58 14.49 10.47
C GLY A 113 -10.94 13.00 10.34
N LEU A 114 -10.29 12.10 11.07
CA LEU A 114 -10.54 10.64 10.98
C LEU A 114 -11.85 10.19 11.63
N GLY A 115 -12.50 11.04 12.44
CA GLY A 115 -13.72 10.68 13.15
C GLY A 115 -13.51 9.66 14.29
N VAL A 116 -12.29 9.56 14.84
CA VAL A 116 -11.94 8.57 15.87
C VAL A 116 -11.44 9.24 17.15
N ALA A 117 -11.74 8.65 18.30
CA ALA A 117 -11.20 9.09 19.58
C ALA A 117 -9.78 8.55 19.81
N ASP A 118 -8.96 9.27 20.58
CA ASP A 118 -7.57 8.94 20.93
C ASP A 118 -7.38 7.49 21.42
N LYS A 119 -8.35 6.98 22.20
CA LYS A 119 -8.34 5.62 22.75
C LYS A 119 -8.55 4.56 21.67
N GLN A 120 -9.25 4.89 20.59
CA GLN A 120 -9.58 3.98 19.49
C GLN A 120 -8.47 3.91 18.44
N VAL A 121 -7.60 4.92 18.35
CA VAL A 121 -6.52 4.98 17.34
C VAL A 121 -5.67 3.72 17.33
N LYS A 122 -5.20 3.26 18.50
CA LYS A 122 -4.30 2.10 18.59
C LYS A 122 -5.01 0.79 18.18
N PRO A 123 -6.19 0.45 18.72
CA PRO A 123 -6.98 -0.68 18.23
C PRO A 123 -7.26 -0.66 16.72
N ILE A 124 -7.64 0.50 16.18
CA ILE A 124 -7.90 0.65 14.74
C ILE A 124 -6.62 0.43 13.93
N TRP A 125 -5.49 1.00 14.38
CA TRP A 125 -4.20 0.81 13.73
C TRP A 125 -3.77 -0.65 13.71
N ASP A 126 -3.87 -1.36 14.84
CA ASP A 126 -3.47 -2.76 14.95
C ASP A 126 -4.34 -3.65 14.04
N GLU A 127 -5.65 -3.37 14.00
CA GLU A 127 -6.58 -4.07 13.12
C GLU A 127 -6.30 -3.79 11.64
N PHE A 128 -6.03 -2.54 11.29
CA PHE A 128 -5.57 -2.15 9.96
C PHE A 128 -4.29 -2.90 9.56
N GLU A 129 -3.26 -2.89 10.41
CA GLU A 129 -1.98 -3.54 10.11
C GLU A 129 -2.14 -5.04 9.90
N ARG A 130 -2.98 -5.69 10.71
CA ARG A 130 -3.31 -7.10 10.57
C ARG A 130 -4.01 -7.39 9.25
N ARG A 131 -5.06 -6.63 8.92
CA ARG A 131 -5.87 -6.83 7.69
C ARG A 131 -5.07 -6.57 6.42
N VAL A 132 -4.35 -5.44 6.35
CA VAL A 132 -3.61 -5.07 5.14
C VAL A 132 -2.43 -6.03 4.89
N LEU A 133 -1.79 -6.55 5.94
CA LEU A 133 -0.75 -7.57 5.78
C LEU A 133 -1.34 -8.89 5.27
N ALA A 134 -2.46 -9.34 5.84
CA ALA A 134 -3.13 -10.56 5.40
C ALA A 134 -3.56 -10.45 3.93
N LEU A 135 -4.15 -9.33 3.54
CA LEU A 135 -4.53 -9.04 2.16
C LEU A 135 -3.32 -9.05 1.22
N ALA A 136 -2.21 -8.42 1.62
CA ALA A 136 -1.00 -8.38 0.80
C ALA A 136 -0.36 -9.78 0.63
N LYS A 137 -0.38 -10.62 1.68
CA LYS A 137 0.08 -12.02 1.60
C LYS A 137 -0.80 -12.86 0.68
N ALA A 138 -2.12 -12.80 0.84
CA ALA A 138 -3.06 -13.51 -0.02
C ALA A 138 -2.93 -13.05 -1.49
N SER A 139 -2.75 -11.75 -1.72
CA SER A 139 -2.49 -11.20 -3.06
C SER A 139 -1.20 -11.72 -3.68
N TYR A 140 -0.15 -11.90 -2.89
CA TYR A 140 1.12 -12.48 -3.35
C TYR A 140 0.95 -13.95 -3.74
N GLU A 141 0.33 -14.75 -2.86
CA GLU A 141 0.06 -16.17 -3.11
C GLU A 141 -0.76 -16.39 -4.37
N LEU A 142 -1.82 -15.58 -4.57
CA LEU A 142 -2.62 -15.64 -5.78
C LEU A 142 -1.83 -15.27 -7.04
N ALA A 143 -0.99 -14.23 -6.97
CA ALA A 143 -0.12 -13.85 -8.09
C ALA A 143 0.88 -14.97 -8.43
N TRP A 144 1.45 -15.61 -7.41
CA TRP A 144 2.37 -16.73 -7.57
C TRP A 144 1.68 -17.97 -8.19
N LEU A 145 0.49 -18.34 -7.69
CA LEU A 145 -0.30 -19.44 -8.26
C LEU A 145 -0.65 -19.19 -9.72
N ARG A 146 -1.04 -17.97 -10.08
CA ARG A 146 -1.33 -17.60 -11.47
C ARG A 146 -0.09 -17.70 -12.36
N ALA A 147 1.06 -17.24 -11.90
CA ALA A 147 2.31 -17.35 -12.65
C ALA A 147 2.69 -18.81 -12.91
N ASN A 148 2.53 -19.68 -11.90
CA ASN A 148 2.80 -21.11 -12.05
C ASN A 148 1.80 -21.83 -12.95
N GLY A 149 0.51 -21.49 -12.86
CA GLY A 149 -0.53 -22.05 -13.74
C GLY A 149 -0.34 -21.63 -15.20
N ILE A 150 0.13 -20.41 -15.45
CA ILE A 150 0.50 -19.95 -16.80
C ILE A 150 1.75 -20.70 -17.28
N SER A 151 2.77 -20.85 -16.43
CA SER A 151 3.99 -21.60 -16.75
C SER A 151 3.70 -23.04 -17.15
N HIS A 152 2.83 -23.73 -16.40
CA HIS A 152 2.43 -25.11 -16.71
C HIS A 152 1.67 -25.21 -18.05
N ASN A 153 0.79 -24.25 -18.35
CA ASN A 153 0.10 -24.24 -19.65
C ASN A 153 1.06 -23.95 -20.81
N LEU A 154 2.04 -23.06 -20.61
CA LEU A 154 3.04 -22.75 -21.62
C LEU A 154 3.98 -23.93 -21.90
N MET A 155 4.43 -24.65 -20.86
CA MET A 155 5.21 -25.88 -21.06
C MET A 155 4.43 -26.95 -21.83
N ARG A 156 3.16 -27.15 -21.52
CA ARG A 156 2.32 -28.11 -22.24
C ARG A 156 2.14 -27.74 -23.72
N LEU A 157 1.95 -26.46 -24.04
CA LEU A 157 1.82 -26.00 -25.43
C LEU A 157 3.13 -26.19 -26.21
N LEU A 158 4.28 -25.99 -25.56
CA LEU A 158 5.59 -26.23 -26.19
C LEU A 158 5.86 -27.72 -26.41
N GLU A 159 5.37 -28.59 -25.53
CA GLU A 159 5.45 -30.05 -25.69
C GLU A 159 4.51 -30.57 -26.79
N GLU A 160 3.38 -29.91 -27.04
CA GLU A 160 2.41 -30.27 -28.10
C GLU A 160 2.83 -29.80 -29.51
N ASP A 161 3.76 -28.83 -29.62
CA ASP A 161 4.27 -28.31 -30.90
C ASP A 161 5.52 -29.07 -31.42
N ASP A 162 6.08 -30.01 -30.63
CA ASP A 162 7.26 -30.83 -30.97
C ASP A 162 6.89 -32.27 -31.48
N ASP A 163 5.59 -32.60 -31.62
CA ASP A 163 5.04 -33.83 -32.21
C ASP A 163 4.39 -33.60 -33.59
#